data_AF-A0A090UXA0-F1
#
_entry.id   AF-A0A090UXA0-F1
#
_cell.length_a   1.000
_cell.length_b   1.000
_cell.length_c   1.000
_cell.angle_alpha   90.00
_cell.angle_beta   90.00
_cell.angle_gamma   90.00
#
_symmetry.space_group_name_H-M   'P 1'
#
loop_
_entity.id
_entity.type
_entity.pdbx_description
1 polymer ?
#
loop_
_entity_poly.entity_id
_entity_poly.type
_entity_poly.pdbx_seq_one_letter_code
_entity_poly.pdbx_strand_id
1 'polypeptide(L)'
;MESKTKELVKAGHELVVLLGNQHSMIDEASLVQRLTAQLDITAAALREMAKKRDDEHADVLAWEKTMFKVCGEDGTKSVAAKFASLEARCAELAAENAALKTPAHWLAAADIGDQAAENAALTGANDDEQLLAGMVAIMESITTPTTDAWQREQRAVGAELTKQKIESAIKTCYQDEQIGLIEAVDIANSFAAQLRNGEAV
;
A
#
# COMPACT_ATOMS: atom_id res chain seq x y z
N MET A 1 -23.01 13.68 -31.83
CA MET A 1 -23.38 12.53 -32.70
C MET A 1 -24.80 12.06 -32.41
N GLU A 2 -25.20 11.97 -31.13
CA GLU A 2 -26.52 11.49 -30.71
C GLU A 2 -27.73 12.26 -31.27
N SER A 3 -27.68 13.59 -31.34
CA SER A 3 -28.77 14.42 -31.90
C SER A 3 -29.05 14.08 -33.37
N LYS A 4 -27.98 13.99 -34.17
CA LYS A 4 -28.08 13.73 -35.61
C LYS A 4 -28.67 12.36 -35.92
N THR A 5 -28.35 11.33 -35.14
CA THR A 5 -28.92 9.98 -35.34
C THR A 5 -30.40 9.92 -34.95
N LYS A 6 -30.81 10.60 -33.86
CA LYS A 6 -32.23 10.71 -33.47
C LYS A 6 -33.04 11.46 -34.52
N GLU A 7 -32.50 12.54 -35.07
CA GLU A 7 -33.10 13.29 -36.18
C GLU A 7 -33.26 12.42 -37.43
N LEU A 8 -32.26 11.60 -37.78
CA LEU A 8 -32.33 10.70 -38.94
C LEU A 8 -33.39 9.60 -38.76
N VAL A 9 -33.48 9.03 -37.56
CA VAL A 9 -34.52 8.03 -37.22
C VAL A 9 -35.91 8.66 -37.30
N LYS A 10 -36.08 9.89 -36.81
CA LYS A 10 -37.34 10.64 -36.92
C LYS A 10 -37.72 10.90 -38.38
N ALA A 11 -36.78 11.40 -39.19
CA ALA A 11 -36.98 11.62 -40.62
C ALA A 11 -37.31 10.33 -41.37
N GLY A 12 -36.71 9.20 -40.97
CA GLY A 12 -37.04 7.87 -41.49
C GLY A 12 -38.49 7.48 -41.23
N HIS A 13 -38.98 7.67 -39.99
CA HIS A 13 -40.40 7.42 -39.65
C HIS A 13 -41.36 8.34 -40.42
N GLU A 14 -41.03 9.63 -40.57
CA GLU A 14 -41.82 10.58 -41.36
C GLU A 14 -41.89 10.14 -42.84
N LEU A 15 -40.77 9.67 -43.41
CA LEU A 15 -40.73 9.18 -44.78
C LEU A 15 -41.57 7.90 -44.98
N VAL A 16 -41.60 6.99 -44.00
CA VAL A 16 -42.48 5.80 -44.04
C VAL A 16 -43.95 6.22 -44.16
N VAL A 17 -44.38 7.23 -43.39
CA VAL A 17 -45.75 7.75 -43.44
C VAL A 17 -46.06 8.38 -44.79
N LEU A 18 -45.13 9.17 -45.34
CA LEU A 18 -45.29 9.79 -46.66
C LEU A 18 -45.42 8.74 -47.77
N LEU A 19 -44.54 7.73 -47.79
CA LEU A 19 -44.53 6.70 -48.83
C LEU A 19 -45.76 5.78 -48.73
N GLY A 20 -46.08 5.30 -47.52
CA GLY A 20 -47.16 4.35 -47.31
C GLY A 20 -48.56 4.97 -47.42
N ASN A 21 -48.79 6.09 -46.72
CA ASN A 21 -50.15 6.65 -46.59
C ASN A 21 -50.51 7.63 -47.71
N GLN A 22 -49.55 8.40 -48.22
CA GLN A 22 -49.84 9.46 -49.20
C GLN A 22 -49.59 9.02 -50.65
N HIS A 23 -48.66 8.10 -50.88
CA HIS A 23 -48.25 7.68 -52.23
C HIS A 23 -48.52 6.21 -52.54
N SER A 24 -49.05 5.43 -51.58
CA SER A 24 -49.33 3.98 -51.74
C SER A 24 -48.12 3.12 -52.14
N MET A 25 -46.90 3.58 -51.83
CA MET A 25 -45.62 2.90 -52.08
C MET A 25 -45.28 1.97 -50.91
N ILE A 26 -46.03 0.89 -50.77
CA ILE A 26 -46.02 0.02 -49.57
C ILE A 26 -44.69 -0.74 -49.40
N ASP A 27 -44.11 -1.22 -50.50
CA ASP A 27 -42.86 -2.00 -50.45
C ASP A 27 -41.67 -1.12 -50.07
N GLU A 28 -41.61 0.09 -50.63
CA GLU A 28 -40.61 1.10 -50.29
C GLU A 28 -40.76 1.58 -48.84
N ALA A 29 -41.99 1.81 -48.38
CA ALA A 29 -42.28 2.16 -46.99
C ALA A 29 -41.80 1.06 -46.03
N SER A 30 -42.03 -0.22 -46.36
CA SER A 30 -41.56 -1.37 -45.57
C SER A 30 -40.03 -1.47 -45.51
N LEU A 31 -39.34 -1.17 -46.61
CA LEU A 31 -37.88 -1.14 -46.63
C LEU A 31 -37.34 0.00 -45.75
N VAL A 32 -37.88 1.21 -45.89
CA VAL A 32 -37.48 2.37 -45.08
C VAL A 32 -37.76 2.13 -43.59
N GLN A 33 -38.88 1.49 -43.25
CA GLN A 33 -39.20 1.12 -41.87
C GLN A 33 -38.16 0.17 -41.27
N ARG A 34 -37.76 -0.87 -42.02
CA ARG A 34 -36.71 -1.81 -41.59
C ARG A 34 -35.36 -1.13 -41.43
N LEU A 35 -34.98 -0.25 -42.37
CA LEU A 35 -33.73 0.51 -42.28
C LEU A 35 -33.72 1.47 -41.09
N THR A 36 -34.86 2.12 -40.81
CA THR A 36 -35.02 3.03 -39.67
C THR A 36 -34.89 2.28 -38.35
N ALA A 37 -35.54 1.12 -38.23
CA ALA A 37 -35.42 0.26 -37.06
C ALA A 37 -33.98 -0.28 -36.86
N GLN A 38 -33.33 -0.72 -37.95
CA GLN A 38 -31.95 -1.21 -37.90
C GLN A 38 -30.97 -0.09 -37.50
N LEU A 39 -31.19 1.13 -37.98
CA LEU A 39 -30.40 2.30 -37.61
C LEU A 39 -30.54 2.60 -36.11
N ASP A 40 -31.75 2.54 -35.56
CA ASP A 40 -31.99 2.80 -34.14
C ASP A 40 -31.33 1.73 -33.24
N ILE A 41 -31.50 0.45 -33.59
CA ILE A 41 -30.84 -0.67 -32.90
C ILE A 41 -29.32 -0.52 -32.93
N THR A 42 -28.75 -0.23 -34.11
CA THR A 42 -27.29 -0.07 -34.26
C THR A 42 -26.77 1.14 -33.49
N ALA A 43 -27.53 2.25 -33.48
CA ALA A 43 -27.19 3.44 -32.72
C ALA A 43 -27.22 3.17 -31.20
N ALA A 44 -28.21 2.43 -30.71
CA ALA A 44 -28.28 2.02 -29.31
C ALA A 44 -27.09 1.12 -28.93
N ALA A 45 -26.78 0.10 -29.74
CA ALA A 45 -25.65 -0.79 -29.52
C ALA A 45 -24.31 -0.02 -29.49
N LEU A 46 -24.09 0.90 -30.42
CA LEU A 46 -22.87 1.71 -30.46
C LEU A 46 -22.72 2.62 -29.23
N ARG A 47 -23.83 3.20 -28.72
CA ARG A 47 -23.79 4.00 -27.48
C ARG A 47 -23.41 3.17 -26.28
N GLU A 48 -24.01 1.99 -26.12
CA GLU A 48 -23.68 1.09 -25.02
C GLU A 48 -22.23 0.60 -25.10
N MET A 49 -21.73 0.27 -26.29
CA MET A 49 -20.33 -0.13 -26.48
C MET A 49 -19.36 1.02 -26.20
N ALA A 50 -19.69 2.24 -26.62
CA ALA A 50 -18.88 3.42 -26.31
C ALA A 50 -18.84 3.70 -24.80
N LYS A 51 -20.00 3.60 -24.13
CA LYS A 51 -20.09 3.74 -22.68
C LYS A 51 -19.24 2.70 -21.95
N LYS A 52 -19.37 1.41 -22.28
CA LYS A 52 -18.56 0.34 -21.69
C LYS A 52 -17.06 0.58 -21.87
N ARG A 53 -16.63 0.95 -23.08
CA ARG A 53 -15.24 1.28 -23.37
C ARG A 53 -14.75 2.45 -22.50
N ASP A 54 -15.57 3.49 -22.37
CA ASP A 54 -15.20 4.68 -21.58
C ASP A 54 -15.14 4.35 -20.08
N ASP A 55 -16.05 3.51 -19.58
CA ASP A 55 -16.04 2.99 -18.20
C ASP A 55 -14.79 2.12 -17.95
N GLU A 56 -14.48 1.17 -18.84
CA GLU A 56 -13.27 0.32 -18.76
C GLU A 56 -11.98 1.16 -18.78
N HIS A 57 -11.92 2.17 -19.65
CA HIS A 57 -10.77 3.07 -19.72
C HIS A 57 -10.64 3.92 -18.45
N ALA A 58 -11.75 4.35 -17.85
CA ALA A 58 -11.74 5.06 -16.58
C ALA A 58 -11.21 4.17 -15.43
N ASP A 59 -11.60 2.89 -15.39
CA ASP A 59 -11.11 1.92 -14.41
C ASP A 59 -9.60 1.66 -14.56
N VAL A 60 -9.10 1.53 -15.79
CA VAL A 60 -7.66 1.39 -16.06
C VAL A 60 -6.91 2.62 -15.60
N LEU A 61 -7.37 3.83 -15.95
CA LEU A 61 -6.76 5.08 -15.48
C LEU A 61 -6.74 5.20 -13.96
N ALA A 62 -7.82 4.77 -13.29
CA ALA A 62 -7.88 4.77 -11.83
C ALA A 62 -6.87 3.79 -11.23
N TRP A 63 -6.74 2.60 -11.81
CA TRP A 63 -5.74 1.62 -11.41
C TRP A 63 -4.31 2.13 -11.63
N GLU A 64 -4.01 2.70 -12.80
CA GLU A 64 -2.69 3.25 -13.13
C GLU A 64 -2.29 4.38 -12.17
N LYS A 65 -3.20 5.34 -11.90
CA LYS A 65 -2.95 6.41 -10.93
C LYS A 65 -2.69 5.86 -9.52
N THR A 66 -3.47 4.86 -9.12
CA THR A 66 -3.31 4.22 -7.81
C THR A 66 -1.97 3.48 -7.74
N MET A 67 -1.62 2.70 -8.76
CA MET A 67 -0.36 1.98 -8.81
C MET A 67 0.84 2.92 -8.87
N PHE A 68 0.78 4.01 -9.65
CA PHE A 68 1.84 5.01 -9.69
C PHE A 68 2.07 5.64 -8.31
N LYS A 69 0.98 5.96 -7.59
CA LYS A 69 1.05 6.51 -6.23
C LYS A 69 1.65 5.52 -5.22
N VAL A 70 1.31 4.23 -5.33
CA VAL A 70 1.75 3.18 -4.40
C VAL A 70 3.17 2.70 -4.69
N CYS A 71 3.52 2.53 -5.96
CA CYS A 71 4.79 1.99 -6.40
C CYS A 71 5.89 3.07 -6.45
N GLY A 72 5.53 4.36 -6.56
CA GLY A 72 6.47 5.45 -6.80
C GLY A 72 6.88 5.57 -8.27
N GLU A 73 7.77 6.53 -8.59
CA GLU A 73 8.20 6.83 -9.97
C GLU A 73 8.80 5.64 -10.71
N ASP A 74 9.46 4.72 -10.00
CA ASP A 74 10.10 3.54 -10.59
C ASP A 74 9.16 2.33 -10.81
N GLY A 75 7.86 2.49 -10.51
CA GLY A 75 6.83 1.48 -10.78
C GLY A 75 7.15 0.10 -10.19
N THR A 76 7.02 -0.95 -11.00
CA THR A 76 7.22 -2.35 -10.57
C THR A 76 8.63 -2.65 -10.08
N LYS A 77 9.65 -1.88 -10.51
CA LYS A 77 11.04 -2.04 -10.03
C LYS A 77 11.17 -1.67 -8.55
N SER A 78 10.53 -0.57 -8.13
CA SER A 78 10.50 -0.15 -6.72
C SER A 78 9.85 -1.22 -5.85
N VAL A 79 8.74 -1.79 -6.32
CA VAL A 79 8.04 -2.87 -5.60
C VAL A 79 8.91 -4.12 -5.48
N ALA A 80 9.56 -4.54 -6.57
CA ALA A 80 10.48 -5.67 -6.54
C ALA A 80 11.67 -5.43 -5.59
N ALA A 81 12.23 -4.23 -5.59
CA ALA A 81 13.30 -3.86 -4.67
C ALA A 81 12.86 -3.90 -3.20
N LYS A 82 11.64 -3.42 -2.89
CA LYS A 82 11.05 -3.52 -1.54
C LYS A 82 10.86 -4.97 -1.11
N PHE A 83 10.37 -5.84 -1.99
CA PHE A 83 10.23 -7.27 -1.69
C PHE A 83 11.58 -7.94 -1.45
N ALA A 84 12.58 -7.68 -2.30
CA ALA A 84 13.93 -8.22 -2.10
C ALA A 84 14.55 -7.75 -0.77
N SER A 85 14.35 -6.47 -0.40
CA SER A 85 14.80 -5.94 0.90
C SER A 85 14.09 -6.61 2.08
N LEU A 86 12.77 -6.85 1.99
CA LEU A 86 12.00 -7.56 3.01
C LEU A 86 12.45 -9.01 3.15
N GLU A 87 12.67 -9.70 2.02
CA GLU A 87 13.16 -11.08 2.01
C GLU A 87 14.53 -11.19 2.68
N ALA A 88 15.45 -10.27 2.38
CA ALA A 88 16.76 -10.20 3.03
C ALA A 88 16.63 -10.01 4.56
N ARG A 89 15.80 -9.06 5.02
CA ARG A 89 15.55 -8.85 6.45
C ARG A 89 14.94 -10.07 7.13
N CYS A 90 14.01 -10.77 6.47
CA CYS A 90 13.44 -12.01 6.98
C CYS A 90 14.50 -13.11 7.12
N ALA A 91 15.41 -13.24 6.14
CA ALA A 91 16.50 -14.19 6.20
C ALA A 91 17.47 -13.89 7.36
N GLU A 92 17.82 -12.62 7.57
CA GLU A 92 18.66 -12.18 8.70
C GLU A 92 18.01 -12.49 10.06
N LEU A 93 16.72 -12.14 10.23
CA LEU A 93 15.97 -12.44 11.47
C LEU A 93 15.84 -13.95 11.70
N ALA A 94 15.65 -14.74 10.64
CA ALA A 94 15.60 -16.19 10.74
C ALA A 94 16.96 -16.78 11.14
N ALA A 95 18.06 -16.24 10.61
CA ALA A 95 19.42 -16.65 10.97
C ALA A 95 19.74 -16.32 12.44
N GLU A 96 19.40 -15.12 12.90
CA GLU A 96 19.54 -14.72 14.31
C GLU A 96 18.74 -15.66 15.22
N ASN A 97 17.46 -15.90 14.91
CA ASN A 97 16.62 -16.82 15.66
C ASN A 97 17.13 -18.26 15.67
N ALA A 98 17.72 -18.73 14.57
CA ALA A 98 18.33 -20.06 14.50
C ALA A 98 19.55 -20.14 15.43
N ALA A 99 20.39 -19.10 15.45
CA ALA A 99 21.58 -19.04 16.31
C ALA A 99 21.21 -19.05 17.81
N LEU A 100 20.18 -18.31 18.22
CA LEU A 100 19.70 -18.25 19.62
C LEU A 100 19.28 -19.62 20.18
N LYS A 101 18.87 -20.55 19.33
CA LYS A 101 18.45 -21.90 19.71
C LYS A 101 19.60 -22.89 19.83
N THR A 102 20.83 -22.47 19.54
CA THR A 102 22.00 -23.37 19.57
C THR A 102 22.68 -23.35 20.94
N PRO A 103 23.16 -24.51 21.45
CA PRO A 103 23.94 -24.56 22.68
C PRO A 103 25.21 -23.70 22.62
N ALA A 104 25.80 -23.54 21.44
CA ALA A 104 27.00 -22.71 21.23
C ALA A 104 26.77 -21.24 21.63
N HIS A 105 25.58 -20.70 21.36
CA HIS A 105 25.24 -19.32 21.74
C HIS A 105 25.11 -19.16 23.25
N TRP A 106 24.54 -20.15 23.94
CA TRP A 106 24.41 -20.15 25.39
C TRP A 106 25.75 -20.38 26.10
N LEU A 107 26.57 -21.29 25.59
CA LEU A 107 27.90 -21.58 26.12
C LEU A 107 28.86 -20.39 25.99
N ALA A 108 28.69 -19.55 24.98
CA ALA A 108 29.50 -18.35 24.82
C ALA A 108 29.32 -17.34 25.98
N ALA A 109 28.23 -17.44 26.73
CA ALA A 109 27.93 -16.59 27.89
C ALA A 109 28.08 -17.35 29.23
N ALA A 110 28.63 -18.57 29.24
CA ALA A 110 28.71 -19.41 30.43
C ALA A 110 29.40 -18.72 31.62
N ASP A 111 30.52 -18.01 31.37
CA ASP A 111 31.26 -17.28 32.41
C ASP A 111 30.40 -16.24 33.14
N ILE A 112 29.44 -15.61 32.43
CA ILE A 112 28.51 -14.64 33.02
C ILE A 112 27.53 -15.36 33.95
N GLY A 113 27.04 -16.53 33.52
CA GLY A 113 26.15 -17.36 34.33
C GLY A 113 26.83 -17.89 35.58
N ASP A 114 28.06 -18.40 35.45
CA ASP A 114 28.87 -18.91 36.56
C ASP A 114 29.13 -17.80 37.59
N GLN A 115 29.52 -16.61 37.13
CA GLN A 115 29.74 -15.47 38.02
C GLN A 115 28.48 -15.03 38.77
N ALA A 116 27.32 -15.04 38.10
CA ALA A 116 26.05 -14.69 38.71
C ALA A 116 25.59 -15.74 39.73
N ALA A 117 25.80 -17.02 39.45
CA ALA A 117 25.53 -18.12 40.38
C ALA A 117 26.41 -18.02 41.64
N GLU A 118 27.72 -17.78 41.47
CA GLU A 118 28.64 -17.57 42.59
C GLU A 118 28.24 -16.36 43.45
N ASN A 119 27.88 -15.25 42.82
CA ASN A 119 27.41 -14.05 43.54
C ASN A 119 26.14 -14.33 44.34
N ALA A 120 25.20 -15.09 43.78
CA ALA A 120 24.00 -15.51 44.49
C ALA A 120 24.35 -16.39 45.70
N ALA A 121 25.28 -17.34 45.54
CA ALA A 121 25.74 -18.21 46.63
C ALA A 121 26.32 -17.40 47.80
N LEU A 122 27.11 -16.36 47.52
CA LEU A 122 27.67 -15.45 48.52
C LEU A 122 26.61 -14.68 49.32
N THR A 123 25.40 -14.52 48.75
CA THR A 123 24.26 -13.88 49.42
C THR A 123 23.34 -14.87 50.15
N GLY A 124 23.70 -16.16 50.18
CA GLY A 124 22.95 -17.21 50.87
C GLY A 124 21.88 -17.89 50.02
N ALA A 125 21.93 -17.74 48.69
CA ALA A 125 21.03 -18.42 47.77
C ALA A 125 21.23 -19.95 47.82
N ASN A 126 20.14 -20.71 47.74
CA ASN A 126 20.20 -22.16 47.58
C ASN A 126 20.61 -22.56 46.13
N ASP A 127 20.85 -23.84 45.90
CA ASP A 127 21.35 -24.34 44.61
C ASP A 127 20.41 -24.00 43.42
N ASP A 128 19.10 -24.07 43.61
CA ASP A 128 18.12 -23.73 42.57
C ASP A 128 18.12 -22.23 42.26
N GLU A 129 18.27 -21.39 43.29
CA GLU A 129 18.36 -19.93 43.16
C GLU A 129 19.65 -19.50 42.47
N GLN A 130 20.77 -20.16 42.77
CA GLN A 130 22.05 -19.94 42.08
C GLN A 130 21.96 -20.30 40.59
N LEU A 131 21.37 -21.46 40.27
CA LEU A 131 21.15 -21.88 38.89
C LEU A 131 20.26 -20.87 38.14
N LEU A 132 19.17 -20.43 38.77
CA LEU A 132 18.27 -19.44 38.18
C LEU A 132 18.99 -18.11 37.94
N ALA A 133 19.80 -17.63 38.90
CA ALA A 133 20.59 -16.41 38.75
C ALA A 133 21.55 -16.50 37.56
N GLY A 134 22.24 -17.63 37.40
CA GLY A 134 23.13 -17.87 36.26
C GLY A 134 22.40 -17.89 34.92
N MET A 135 21.26 -18.59 34.84
CA MET A 135 20.45 -18.65 33.63
C MET A 135 19.88 -17.28 33.22
N VAL A 136 19.41 -16.49 34.19
CA VAL A 136 18.89 -15.13 33.96
C VAL A 136 20.00 -14.22 33.44
N ALA A 137 21.18 -14.25 34.06
CA ALA A 137 22.31 -13.43 33.64
C ALA A 137 22.76 -13.75 32.21
N ILE A 138 22.75 -15.05 31.82
CA ILE A 138 23.01 -15.45 30.44
C ILE A 138 21.95 -14.86 29.49
N MET A 139 20.66 -15.02 29.78
CA MET A 139 19.58 -14.50 28.93
C MET A 139 19.66 -12.98 28.75
N GLU A 140 19.99 -12.24 29.81
CA GLU A 140 20.14 -10.78 29.76
C GLU A 140 21.38 -10.33 28.98
N SER A 141 22.43 -11.16 28.92
CA SER A 141 23.66 -10.86 28.18
C SER A 141 23.54 -11.07 26.66
N ILE A 142 22.57 -11.88 26.23
CA ILE A 142 22.36 -12.20 24.82
C ILE A 142 21.84 -10.96 24.09
N THR A 143 22.53 -10.60 23.00
CA THR A 143 22.13 -9.48 22.14
C THR A 143 21.40 -9.98 20.89
N THR A 144 20.42 -9.20 20.44
CA THR A 144 19.64 -9.49 19.22
C THR A 144 19.71 -8.30 18.25
N PRO A 145 20.90 -8.01 17.69
CA PRO A 145 21.14 -6.79 16.91
C PRO A 145 20.21 -6.66 15.69
N THR A 146 19.85 -7.76 15.02
CA THR A 146 18.94 -7.72 13.87
C THR A 146 17.52 -7.41 14.32
N THR A 147 17.05 -8.07 15.39
CA THR A 147 15.76 -7.76 16.01
C THR A 147 15.69 -6.31 16.50
N ASP A 148 16.73 -5.81 17.16
CA ASP A 148 16.80 -4.44 17.66
C ASP A 148 16.79 -3.40 16.53
N ALA A 149 17.56 -3.65 15.46
CA ALA A 149 17.54 -2.83 14.26
C ALA A 149 16.15 -2.82 13.60
N TRP A 150 15.48 -3.98 13.56
CA TRP A 150 14.12 -4.06 13.05
C TRP A 150 13.13 -3.23 13.89
N GLN A 151 13.19 -3.32 15.22
CA GLN A 151 12.34 -2.52 16.11
C GLN A 151 12.58 -1.01 15.93
N ARG A 152 13.84 -0.59 15.81
CA ARG A 152 14.20 0.81 15.52
C ARG A 152 13.62 1.29 14.20
N GLU A 153 13.70 0.49 13.15
CA GLU A 153 13.07 0.83 11.86
C GLU A 153 11.54 0.94 11.99
N GLN A 154 10.87 0.05 12.72
CA GLN A 154 9.42 0.18 12.92
C GLN A 154 9.03 1.46 13.66
N ARG A 155 9.81 1.86 14.68
CA ARG A 155 9.63 3.15 15.36
C ARG A 155 9.85 4.32 14.39
N ALA A 156 10.86 4.25 13.52
CA ALA A 156 11.15 5.28 12.51
C ALA A 156 10.02 5.40 11.48
N VAL A 157 9.45 4.28 11.03
CA VAL A 157 8.26 4.25 10.18
C VAL A 157 7.06 4.92 10.87
N GLY A 158 6.87 4.70 12.17
CA GLY A 158 5.85 5.38 12.96
C GLY A 158 6.04 6.90 13.03
N ALA A 159 7.28 7.38 13.19
CA ALA A 159 7.61 8.80 13.14
C ALA A 159 7.30 9.40 11.74
N GLU A 160 7.64 8.68 10.66
CA GLU A 160 7.35 9.11 9.29
C GLU A 160 5.84 9.17 9.01
N LEU A 161 5.05 8.25 9.57
CA LEU A 161 3.59 8.29 9.45
C LEU A 161 3.01 9.52 10.17
N THR A 162 3.57 9.88 11.33
CA THR A 162 3.19 11.09 12.06
C THR A 162 3.50 12.33 11.25
N LYS A 163 4.70 12.42 10.67
CA LYS A 163 5.10 13.48 9.74
C LYS A 163 4.09 13.64 8.59
N GLN A 164 3.72 12.56 7.89
CA GLN A 164 2.74 12.61 6.79
C GLN A 164 1.37 13.14 7.22
N LYS A 165 0.94 12.83 8.45
CA LYS A 165 -0.30 13.37 9.03
C LYS A 165 -0.18 14.88 9.28
N ILE A 166 0.96 15.35 9.79
CA ILE A 166 1.22 16.78 10.00
C ILE A 166 1.27 17.52 8.66
N GLU A 167 1.98 16.99 7.65
CA GLU A 167 2.01 17.56 6.29
C GLU A 167 0.61 17.68 5.67
N SER A 168 -0.28 16.74 5.98
CA SER A 168 -1.68 16.80 5.55
C SER A 168 -2.45 17.90 6.28
N ALA A 169 -2.20 18.10 7.58
CA ALA A 169 -2.83 19.14 8.39
C ALA A 169 -2.40 20.57 7.96
N ILE A 170 -1.13 20.75 7.58
CA ILE A 170 -0.58 22.03 7.09
C ILE A 170 -1.38 22.59 5.91
N LYS A 171 -1.89 21.71 5.03
CA LYS A 171 -2.68 22.11 3.86
C LYS A 171 -4.03 22.77 4.21
N THR A 172 -4.49 22.58 5.44
CA THR A 172 -5.82 23.01 5.90
C THR A 172 -5.77 24.00 7.06
N CYS A 173 -4.60 24.28 7.62
CA CYS A 173 -4.46 25.16 8.78
C CYS A 173 -4.30 26.63 8.39
N TYR A 174 -4.44 27.53 9.37
CA TYR A 174 -4.18 28.94 9.18
C TYR A 174 -2.68 29.22 9.06
N GLN A 175 -2.30 30.34 8.43
CA GLN A 175 -0.92 30.64 8.08
C GLN A 175 -0.01 30.87 9.31
N ASP A 176 -0.59 31.35 10.41
CA ASP A 176 0.08 31.52 11.70
C ASP A 176 0.39 30.19 12.41
N GLU A 177 -0.36 29.12 12.11
CA GLU A 177 -0.12 27.77 12.61
C GLU A 177 0.92 27.00 11.76
N GLN A 178 1.15 27.42 10.52
CA GLN A 178 2.02 26.70 9.58
C GLN A 178 3.47 26.61 10.05
N ILE A 179 4.01 27.68 10.67
CA ILE A 179 5.43 27.72 11.09
C ILE A 179 5.71 26.61 12.12
N GLY A 180 4.88 26.49 13.16
CA GLY A 180 5.05 25.46 14.18
C GLY A 180 4.83 24.03 13.65
N LEU A 181 3.91 23.85 12.70
CA LEU A 181 3.69 22.55 12.07
C LEU A 181 4.83 22.13 11.13
N ILE A 182 5.45 23.08 10.43
CA ILE A 182 6.65 22.82 9.62
C ILE A 182 7.81 22.37 10.51
N GLU A 183 8.04 23.05 11.65
CA GLU A 183 9.05 22.62 12.61
C GLU A 183 8.77 21.21 13.16
N ALA A 184 7.50 20.88 13.42
CA ALA A 184 7.11 19.53 13.84
C ALA A 184 7.38 18.45 12.77
N VAL A 185 7.25 18.79 11.48
CA VAL A 185 7.63 17.91 10.35
C VAL A 185 9.14 17.65 10.38
N ASP A 186 9.95 18.68 10.56
CA ASP A 186 11.41 18.57 10.61
C ASP A 186 11.88 17.74 11.81
N ILE A 187 11.26 17.94 12.98
CA ILE A 187 11.53 17.14 14.19
C ILE A 187 11.18 15.67 13.95
N ALA A 188 10.00 15.37 13.40
CA ALA A 188 9.60 13.99 13.12
C ALA A 188 10.53 13.31 12.11
N ASN A 189 10.98 14.04 11.09
CA ASN A 189 11.93 13.57 10.09
C ASN A 189 13.32 13.30 10.70
N SER A 190 13.81 14.21 11.55
CA SER A 190 15.08 14.05 12.28
C SER A 190 15.03 12.86 13.24
N PHE A 191 13.96 12.74 14.02
CA PHE A 191 13.76 11.64 14.95
C PHE A 191 13.73 10.28 14.24
N ALA A 192 13.07 10.18 13.08
CA ALA A 192 13.09 8.97 12.26
C ALA A 192 14.51 8.60 11.81
N ALA A 193 15.35 9.58 11.47
CA ALA A 193 16.75 9.34 11.11
C ALA A 193 17.59 8.89 12.32
N GLN A 194 17.43 9.52 13.47
CA GLN A 194 18.11 9.16 14.72
C GLN A 194 17.83 7.70 15.13
N LEU A 195 16.56 7.27 15.05
CA LEU A 195 16.17 5.88 15.32
C LEU A 195 16.90 4.89 14.41
N ARG A 196 17.00 5.18 13.10
CA ARG A 196 17.71 4.33 12.13
C ARG A 196 19.20 4.27 12.41
N ASN A 197 19.80 5.39 12.78
CA ASN A 197 21.22 5.48 13.15
C ASN A 197 21.54 4.78 14.48
N GLY A 198 20.53 4.47 15.30
CA GLY A 198 20.74 3.89 16.63
C GLY A 198 21.25 4.90 17.64
N GLU A 199 20.99 6.19 17.41
CA GLU A 199 21.27 7.25 18.37
C GLU A 199 20.35 7.09 19.59
N ALA A 200 20.86 7.45 20.77
CA ALA A 200 20.06 7.45 21.99
C ALA A 200 18.96 8.52 21.84
N VAL A 201 17.70 8.10 22.01
CA VAL A 201 16.53 8.98 22.02
C VAL A 201 15.83 8.90 23.36
#